data_AF-A0A2T2RXA6-F1
#
_entry.id   AF-A0A2T2RXA6-F1
#
_cell.length_a   1.000
_cell.length_b   1.000
_cell.length_c   1.000
_cell.angle_alpha   90.00
_cell.angle_beta   90.00
_cell.angle_gamma   90.00
#
_symmetry.space_group_name_H-M   'P 1'
#
loop_
_entity.id
_entity.type
_entity.pdbx_description
1 polymer ?
#
loop_
_entity_poly.entity_id
_entity_poly.type
_entity_poly.pdbx_seq_one_letter_code
_entity_poly.pdbx_strand_id
1 'polypeptide(L)'
;TVMVLLISVYSFDVYNTMGGLDREASQDPGQKYLALGVGAYPQQKEEPEEPLPVEVNGIQYAWIFTYPDTGVVSGELHLPVGRQIDLKITAGDVLHAFWLPEFRLKQDAVPGRETQLRFEPNRVGEYSVVCAELCGAYHGVMKTTLHVQTPEEYEHWSQEQQIAQADKLENSVAATPNSRSASEFLAPYAERMGVESQTLEQLKASPTASASN
;
A
#
# COMPACT_ATOMS: atom_id res chain seq x y z
N THR A 1 25.68 45.12 2.50
CA THR A 1 24.39 45.70 2.97
C THR A 1 23.57 46.32 1.85
N VAL A 2 24.10 47.24 1.03
CA VAL A 2 23.35 47.83 -0.11
C VAL A 2 22.87 46.78 -1.12
N MET A 3 23.72 45.81 -1.48
CA MET A 3 23.34 44.75 -2.44
C MET A 3 22.24 43.83 -1.90
N VAL A 4 22.21 43.58 -0.59
CA VAL A 4 21.15 42.78 0.06
C VAL A 4 19.83 43.53 0.03
N LEU A 5 19.85 44.84 0.30
CA LEU A 5 18.66 45.71 0.18
C LEU A 5 18.10 45.73 -1.24
N LEU A 6 18.96 45.81 -2.26
CA LEU A 6 18.54 45.77 -3.66
C LEU A 6 17.92 44.42 -4.04
N ILE A 7 18.51 43.31 -3.59
CA ILE A 7 17.94 41.98 -3.82
C ILE A 7 16.60 41.84 -3.11
N SER A 8 16.48 42.32 -1.87
CA SER A 8 15.21 42.24 -1.11
C SER A 8 14.09 43.03 -1.79
N VAL A 9 14.36 44.26 -2.25
CA VAL A 9 13.36 45.08 -2.95
C VAL A 9 12.97 44.45 -4.29
N TYR A 10 13.95 44.00 -5.08
CA TYR A 10 13.68 43.35 -6.36
C TYR A 10 12.88 42.06 -6.20
N SER A 11 13.23 41.22 -5.22
CA SER A 11 12.48 40.01 -4.89
C SER A 11 11.05 40.32 -4.44
N PHE A 12 10.84 41.43 -3.72
CA PHE A 12 9.50 41.85 -3.30
C PHE A 12 8.65 42.34 -4.48
N ASP A 13 9.22 43.11 -5.40
CA ASP A 13 8.51 43.55 -6.61
C ASP A 13 8.17 42.37 -7.53
N VAL A 14 9.08 41.41 -7.68
CA VAL A 14 8.84 40.17 -8.43
C VAL A 14 7.73 39.35 -7.75
N TYR A 15 7.75 39.20 -6.43
CA TYR A 15 6.70 38.53 -5.66
C TYR A 15 5.33 39.18 -5.86
N ASN A 16 5.26 40.51 -5.84
CA ASN A 16 4.02 41.26 -6.06
C ASN A 16 3.52 41.14 -7.50
N THR A 17 4.42 41.22 -8.49
CA THR A 17 4.08 41.08 -9.92
C THR A 17 3.55 39.68 -10.24
N MET A 18 3.97 38.66 -9.49
CA MET A 18 3.47 37.28 -9.58
C MET A 18 2.21 37.03 -8.71
N GLY A 19 1.62 38.07 -8.13
CA GLY A 19 0.38 37.95 -7.34
C GLY A 19 0.55 37.34 -5.96
N GLY A 20 1.77 37.35 -5.39
CA GLY A 20 2.04 36.73 -4.08
C GLY A 20 1.25 37.35 -2.91
N LEU A 21 0.86 38.62 -3.02
CA LEU A 21 -0.01 39.32 -2.05
C LEU A 21 -1.48 39.39 -2.49
N ASP A 22 -1.81 38.95 -3.70
CA ASP A 22 -3.17 38.92 -4.20
C ASP A 22 -3.89 37.69 -3.63
N ARG A 23 -4.78 37.92 -2.66
CA ARG A 23 -5.64 36.87 -2.08
C ARG A 23 -6.49 36.13 -3.13
N GLU A 24 -6.69 36.74 -4.30
CA GLU A 24 -7.41 36.14 -5.41
C GLU A 24 -6.52 35.23 -6.28
N ALA A 25 -5.20 35.49 -6.33
CA ALA A 25 -4.24 34.62 -7.02
C ALA A 25 -3.90 33.36 -6.21
N SER A 26 -4.04 33.41 -4.89
CA SER A 26 -3.68 32.30 -3.98
C SER A 26 -4.67 31.14 -3.96
N GLN A 27 -5.79 31.18 -4.70
CA GLN A 27 -6.86 30.18 -4.67
C GLN A 27 -7.18 29.69 -3.23
N ASP A 28 -7.20 30.60 -2.27
CA ASP A 28 -7.53 30.30 -0.87
C ASP A 28 -9.04 30.03 -0.79
N PRO A 29 -9.51 28.81 -0.44
CA PRO A 29 -10.92 28.53 -0.30
C PRO A 29 -11.42 29.08 1.04
N GLY A 30 -11.33 30.39 1.22
CA GLY A 30 -11.87 31.11 2.36
C GLY A 30 -13.39 31.15 2.28
N GLN A 31 -14.05 30.24 3.01
CA GLN A 31 -15.40 30.35 3.59
C GLN A 31 -16.38 31.26 2.80
N LYS A 32 -17.01 30.72 1.75
CA LYS A 32 -18.13 31.37 1.04
C LYS A 32 -19.47 30.80 1.46
N TYR A 33 -19.98 31.14 2.64
CA TYR A 33 -21.42 31.02 2.90
C TYR A 33 -21.94 32.17 3.75
N LEU A 34 -22.42 33.22 3.08
CA LEU A 34 -23.60 33.95 3.52
C LEU A 34 -24.40 34.35 2.28
N ALA A 35 -25.19 33.42 1.75
CA ALA A 35 -26.13 33.70 0.67
C ALA A 35 -27.51 34.01 1.28
N LEU A 36 -27.77 35.28 1.58
CA LEU A 36 -29.15 35.79 1.65
C LEU A 36 -29.64 35.98 0.21
N GLY A 37 -30.36 35.01 -0.34
CA GLY A 37 -30.95 35.14 -1.67
C GLY A 37 -31.91 34.00 -1.99
N VAL A 38 -33.19 34.35 -2.20
CA VAL A 38 -34.22 33.45 -2.74
C VAL A 38 -33.91 33.23 -4.22
N GLY A 39 -33.34 32.08 -4.55
CA GLY A 39 -32.98 31.68 -5.91
C GLY A 39 -32.45 30.25 -5.92
N ALA A 40 -32.76 29.48 -6.95
CA ALA A 40 -32.57 28.04 -7.03
C ALA A 40 -31.14 27.60 -6.64
N TYR A 41 -31.07 26.62 -5.73
CA TYR A 41 -29.84 25.96 -5.31
C TYR A 41 -29.09 25.41 -6.54
N PRO A 42 -27.77 25.67 -6.69
CA PRO A 42 -26.99 24.98 -7.71
C PRO A 42 -27.10 23.48 -7.43
N GLN A 43 -27.32 22.69 -8.49
CA GLN A 43 -27.43 21.23 -8.41
C GLN A 43 -26.30 20.68 -7.55
N GLN A 44 -26.72 19.86 -6.58
CA GLN A 44 -25.97 18.93 -5.75
C GLN A 44 -24.60 18.60 -6.37
N LYS A 45 -23.55 19.28 -5.90
CA LYS A 45 -22.18 18.82 -6.09
C LYS A 45 -22.13 17.47 -5.40
N GLU A 46 -21.95 16.39 -6.16
CA GLU A 46 -21.70 15.06 -5.62
C GLU A 46 -20.72 15.20 -4.45
N GLU A 47 -21.08 14.64 -3.30
CA GLU A 47 -20.19 14.71 -2.14
C GLU A 47 -18.82 14.16 -2.57
N PRO A 48 -17.71 14.82 -2.21
CA PRO A 48 -16.39 14.38 -2.63
C PRO A 48 -16.22 12.91 -2.23
N GLU A 49 -15.92 12.05 -3.20
CA GLU A 49 -15.61 10.64 -2.93
C GLU A 49 -14.50 10.59 -1.86
N GLU A 50 -14.70 9.78 -0.81
CA GLU A 50 -13.71 9.67 0.25
C GLU A 50 -12.37 9.19 -0.34
N PRO A 51 -11.23 9.78 0.08
CA PRO A 51 -9.92 9.39 -0.43
C PRO A 51 -9.69 7.89 -0.21
N LEU A 52 -9.18 7.19 -1.23
CA LEU A 52 -8.83 5.78 -1.12
C LEU A 52 -7.69 5.62 -0.09
N PRO A 53 -7.92 4.96 1.07
CA PRO A 53 -6.86 4.73 2.03
C PRO A 53 -5.97 3.58 1.58
N VAL A 54 -4.65 3.77 1.64
CA VAL A 54 -3.67 2.69 1.42
C VAL A 54 -2.60 2.77 2.50
N GLU A 55 -2.41 1.68 3.23
CA GLU A 55 -1.34 1.58 4.21
C GLU A 55 -0.05 1.13 3.52
N VAL A 56 1.04 1.84 3.76
CA VAL A 56 2.35 1.61 3.16
C VAL A 56 3.33 1.27 4.27
N ASN A 57 3.91 0.08 4.23
CA ASN A 57 4.93 -0.34 5.18
C ASN A 57 6.26 -0.58 4.48
N GLY A 58 7.29 0.17 4.87
CA GLY A 58 8.67 -0.05 4.44
C GLY A 58 9.38 -1.08 5.31
N ILE A 59 10.00 -2.07 4.69
CA ILE A 59 10.92 -3.02 5.33
C ILE A 59 12.16 -3.20 4.45
N GLN A 60 13.26 -3.68 5.01
CA GLN A 60 14.45 -4.08 4.25
C GLN A 60 14.10 -5.32 3.39
N TYR A 61 14.05 -5.26 2.07
CA TYR A 61 14.20 -4.11 1.17
C TYR A 61 12.99 -4.07 0.19
N ALA A 62 11.79 -3.99 0.75
CA ALA A 62 10.53 -4.07 0.06
C ALA A 62 9.51 -3.06 0.61
N TRP A 63 8.53 -2.74 -0.23
CA TRP A 63 7.34 -2.00 0.15
C TRP A 63 6.16 -2.96 0.20
N ILE A 64 5.33 -2.85 1.23
CA ILE A 64 4.10 -3.61 1.39
C ILE A 64 2.94 -2.62 1.40
N PHE A 65 1.94 -2.88 0.57
CA PHE A 65 0.73 -2.07 0.44
C PHE A 65 -0.47 -2.86 0.92
N THR A 66 -1.21 -2.31 1.88
CA THR A 66 -2.45 -2.91 2.40
C THR A 66 -3.63 -1.99 2.08
N TYR A 67 -4.68 -2.56 1.49
CA TYR A 67 -5.92 -1.89 1.14
C TYR A 67 -6.97 -2.28 2.17
N PRO A 68 -7.20 -1.47 3.24
CA PRO A 68 -7.99 -1.88 4.39
C PRO A 68 -9.45 -2.21 4.04
N ASP A 69 -10.01 -1.56 3.03
CA ASP A 69 -11.41 -1.77 2.60
C ASP A 69 -11.63 -3.15 1.97
N THR A 70 -10.61 -3.69 1.29
CA THR A 70 -10.69 -4.96 0.55
C THR A 70 -9.91 -6.09 1.22
N GLY A 71 -9.06 -5.76 2.19
CA GLY A 71 -8.14 -6.70 2.83
C GLY A 71 -6.97 -7.14 1.94
N VAL A 72 -6.85 -6.60 0.73
CA VAL A 72 -5.76 -6.95 -0.20
C VAL A 72 -4.42 -6.49 0.35
N VAL A 73 -3.43 -7.39 0.34
CA VAL A 73 -2.02 -7.05 0.56
C VAL A 73 -1.22 -7.28 -0.72
N SER A 74 -0.41 -6.30 -1.13
CA SER A 74 0.37 -6.32 -2.38
C SER A 74 1.81 -5.82 -2.20
N GLY A 75 2.72 -6.28 -3.04
CA GLY A 75 4.09 -5.74 -3.18
C GLY A 75 4.20 -4.59 -4.20
N GLU A 76 3.15 -4.38 -4.99
CA GLU A 76 3.01 -3.32 -5.98
C GLU A 76 1.84 -2.41 -5.60
N LEU A 77 1.97 -1.11 -5.89
CA LEU A 77 0.94 -0.13 -5.59
C LEU A 77 0.00 -0.01 -6.79
N HIS A 78 -1.30 -0.15 -6.58
CA HIS A 78 -2.33 -0.04 -7.60
C HIS A 78 -3.30 1.05 -7.21
N LEU A 79 -3.54 2.01 -8.10
CA LEU A 79 -4.38 3.17 -7.82
C LEU A 79 -5.29 3.46 -9.03
N PRO A 80 -6.57 3.81 -8.82
CA PRO A 80 -7.42 4.30 -9.88
C PRO A 80 -7.06 5.74 -10.23
N VAL A 81 -7.03 6.06 -11.53
CA VAL A 81 -6.85 7.42 -12.04
C VAL A 81 -8.03 8.32 -11.66
N GLY A 82 -7.76 9.58 -11.30
CA GLY A 82 -8.79 10.59 -10.99
C GLY A 82 -9.44 10.46 -9.61
N ARG A 83 -8.96 9.55 -8.75
CA ARG A 83 -9.43 9.41 -7.37
C ARG A 83 -8.39 9.96 -6.40
N GLN A 84 -8.84 10.69 -5.37
CA GLN A 84 -7.97 11.13 -4.29
C GLN A 84 -7.45 9.92 -3.51
N ILE A 85 -6.14 9.84 -3.30
CA ILE A 85 -5.46 8.75 -2.60
C ILE A 85 -4.89 9.27 -1.29
N ASP A 86 -5.01 8.50 -0.20
CA ASP A 86 -4.42 8.79 1.10
C ASP A 86 -3.47 7.66 1.52
N LEU A 87 -2.17 7.87 1.35
CA LEU A 87 -1.16 6.91 1.76
C LEU A 87 -0.78 7.13 3.22
N LYS A 88 -0.97 6.10 4.05
CA LYS A 88 -0.51 6.03 5.44
C LYS A 88 0.80 5.29 5.51
N ILE A 89 1.90 6.01 5.66
CA ILE A 89 3.26 5.49 5.47
C ILE A 89 3.95 5.30 6.82
N THR A 90 4.41 4.08 7.07
CA THR A 90 5.18 3.66 8.25
C THR A 90 6.31 2.72 7.85
N ALA A 91 7.17 2.35 8.80
CA ALA A 91 8.22 1.36 8.59
C ALA A 91 8.24 0.30 9.69
N GLY A 92 8.59 -0.93 9.32
CA GLY A 92 8.67 -2.07 10.23
C GLY A 92 10.04 -2.28 10.87
N ASP A 93 11.09 -1.61 10.39
CA ASP A 93 12.46 -1.83 10.83
C ASP A 93 13.30 -0.54 10.99
N VAL A 94 13.82 0.02 9.89
CA VAL A 94 14.68 1.21 9.84
C VAL A 94 13.97 2.36 9.16
N LEU A 95 14.62 3.53 9.11
CA LEU A 95 14.13 4.64 8.30
C LEU A 95 14.18 4.29 6.81
N HIS A 96 13.09 4.58 6.12
CA HIS A 96 13.02 4.56 4.65
C HIS A 96 12.44 5.89 4.16
N ALA A 97 12.44 6.13 2.85
CA ALA A 97 11.70 7.23 2.25
C ALA A 97 10.98 6.76 1.00
N PHE A 98 9.66 6.76 1.04
CA PHE A 98 8.81 6.44 -0.09
C PHE A 98 8.90 7.58 -1.10
N TRP A 99 9.39 7.29 -2.31
CA TRP A 99 9.56 8.31 -3.35
C TRP A 99 8.93 7.86 -4.67
N LEU A 100 8.07 8.73 -5.22
CA LEU A 100 7.51 8.68 -6.56
C LEU A 100 8.14 9.83 -7.38
N PRO A 101 9.23 9.60 -8.14
CA PRO A 101 9.96 10.65 -8.85
C PRO A 101 9.11 11.43 -9.86
N GLU A 102 8.29 10.73 -10.63
CA GLU A 102 7.44 11.29 -11.68
C GLU A 102 6.32 12.17 -11.10
N PHE A 103 5.88 11.85 -9.88
CA PHE A 103 4.90 12.64 -9.13
C PHE A 103 5.56 13.77 -8.32
N ARG A 104 6.89 13.72 -8.16
CA ARG A 104 7.66 14.61 -7.27
C ARG A 104 7.20 14.54 -5.82
N LEU A 105 6.71 13.38 -5.39
CA LEU A 105 6.21 13.15 -4.05
C LEU A 105 7.16 12.24 -3.28
N LYS A 106 7.64 12.71 -2.13
CA LYS A 106 8.47 11.94 -1.21
C LYS A 106 7.93 12.08 0.20
N GLN A 107 7.86 10.99 0.94
CA GLN A 107 7.51 10.99 2.35
C GLN A 107 8.34 9.95 3.11
N ASP A 108 8.89 10.33 4.26
CA ASP A 108 9.73 9.44 5.06
C ASP A 108 8.87 8.42 5.80
N ALA A 109 9.26 7.14 5.74
CA ALA A 109 8.65 6.05 6.46
C ALA A 109 9.44 5.82 7.75
N VAL A 110 8.79 6.04 8.90
CA VAL A 110 9.47 6.09 10.20
C VAL A 110 8.93 5.01 11.14
N PRO A 111 9.79 4.14 11.69
CA PRO A 111 9.36 3.14 12.64
C PRO A 111 8.66 3.76 13.85
N GLY A 112 7.46 3.25 14.17
CA GLY A 112 6.65 3.73 15.30
C GLY A 112 5.94 5.07 15.06
N ARG A 113 5.99 5.64 13.86
CA ARG A 113 5.28 6.88 13.50
C ARG A 113 4.68 6.78 12.11
N GLU A 114 3.35 6.85 12.04
CA GLU A 114 2.64 7.01 10.78
C GLU A 114 2.82 8.43 10.23
N THR A 115 3.05 8.54 8.94
CA THR A 115 3.04 9.78 8.16
C THR A 115 2.03 9.66 7.04
N GLN A 116 1.58 10.79 6.46
CA GLN A 116 0.53 10.79 5.45
C GLN A 116 0.99 11.49 4.18
N LEU A 117 0.59 10.95 3.02
CA LEU A 117 0.83 11.54 1.71
C LEU A 117 -0.45 11.43 0.88
N ARG A 118 -1.05 12.58 0.55
CA ARG A 118 -2.30 12.68 -0.21
C ARG A 118 -2.07 13.27 -1.60
N PHE A 119 -2.55 12.59 -2.64
CA PHE A 119 -2.44 13.04 -4.02
C PHE A 119 -3.50 12.40 -4.91
N GLU A 120 -3.65 12.88 -6.14
CA GLU A 120 -4.58 12.34 -7.13
C GLU A 120 -3.79 12.00 -8.41
N PRO A 121 -3.69 10.72 -8.80
CA PRO A 121 -3.03 10.35 -10.04
C PRO A 121 -3.91 10.74 -11.23
N ASN A 122 -3.36 11.50 -12.17
CA ASN A 122 -4.11 12.06 -13.30
C ASN A 122 -3.77 11.42 -14.66
N ARG A 123 -2.90 10.40 -14.68
CA ARG A 123 -2.48 9.73 -15.90
C ARG A 123 -2.23 8.24 -15.65
N VAL A 124 -2.95 7.40 -16.38
CA VAL A 124 -2.75 5.94 -16.45
C VAL A 124 -1.32 5.61 -16.90
N GLY A 125 -0.72 4.60 -16.27
CA GLY A 125 0.63 4.15 -16.58
C GLY A 125 1.32 3.44 -15.42
N GLU A 126 2.54 3.00 -15.67
CA GLU A 126 3.43 2.40 -14.68
C GLU A 126 4.52 3.38 -14.29
N TYR A 127 4.77 3.51 -12.99
CA TYR A 127 5.71 4.47 -12.42
C TYR A 127 6.60 3.80 -11.39
N SER A 128 7.84 4.27 -11.26
CA SER A 128 8.76 3.67 -10.30
C SER A 128 8.53 4.24 -8.90
N VAL A 129 8.40 3.34 -7.93
CA VAL A 129 8.50 3.66 -6.50
C VAL A 129 9.89 3.25 -6.04
N VAL A 130 10.63 4.15 -5.41
CA VAL A 130 11.99 3.87 -4.93
C VAL A 130 12.15 4.30 -3.48
N CYS A 131 13.05 3.62 -2.75
CA CYS A 131 13.52 4.12 -1.47
C CYS A 131 14.54 5.24 -1.68
N ALA A 132 14.31 6.39 -1.03
CA ALA A 132 15.17 7.57 -1.12
C ALA A 132 15.96 7.89 0.17
N GLU A 133 15.98 6.96 1.13
CA GLU A 133 16.74 7.06 2.38
C GLU A 133 17.62 5.82 2.53
N LEU A 134 18.89 5.99 2.90
CA LEU A 134 19.85 4.88 2.97
C LEU A 134 19.43 3.87 4.04
N CYS A 135 18.74 2.82 3.60
CA CYS A 135 18.13 1.84 4.50
C CYS A 135 18.93 0.54 4.66
N GLY A 136 20.13 0.43 4.05
CA GLY A 136 21.03 -0.72 4.23
C GLY A 136 21.74 -1.17 2.95
N ALA A 137 22.31 -2.38 2.99
CA ALA A 137 23.16 -2.93 1.92
C ALA A 137 22.47 -3.06 0.56
N TYR A 138 21.16 -3.34 0.55
CA TYR A 138 20.36 -3.47 -0.67
C TYR A 138 19.46 -2.25 -0.93
N HIS A 139 19.79 -1.09 -0.34
CA HIS A 139 19.06 0.16 -0.57
C HIS A 139 18.86 0.49 -2.05
N GLY A 140 19.91 0.34 -2.88
CA GLY A 140 19.85 0.66 -4.32
C GLY A 140 18.93 -0.24 -5.15
N VAL A 141 18.45 -1.35 -4.58
CA VAL A 141 17.47 -2.25 -5.24
C VAL A 141 16.10 -2.24 -4.56
N MET A 142 15.90 -1.41 -3.52
CA MET A 142 14.62 -1.24 -2.86
C MET A 142 13.70 -0.37 -3.71
N LYS A 143 13.02 -1.02 -4.66
CA LYS A 143 12.10 -0.40 -5.62
C LYS A 143 10.92 -1.32 -5.89
N THR A 144 9.80 -0.72 -6.28
CA THR A 144 8.60 -1.41 -6.76
C THR A 144 7.90 -0.56 -7.82
N THR A 145 6.75 -1.01 -8.31
CA THR A 145 5.97 -0.35 -9.36
C THR A 145 4.68 0.20 -8.78
N LEU A 146 4.32 1.40 -9.21
CA LEU A 146 2.98 1.97 -9.09
C LEU A 146 2.25 1.78 -10.43
N HIS A 147 1.13 1.08 -10.42
CA HIS A 147 0.18 0.95 -11.51
C HIS A 147 -0.97 1.94 -11.30
N VAL A 148 -1.02 2.97 -12.15
CA VAL A 148 -2.20 3.83 -12.26
C VAL A 148 -3.09 3.27 -13.35
N GLN A 149 -4.30 2.86 -12.98
CA GLN A 149 -5.22 2.12 -13.84
C GLN A 149 -6.53 2.89 -14.02
N THR A 150 -7.33 2.51 -15.01
CA THR A 150 -8.73 2.96 -15.05
C THR A 150 -9.50 2.41 -13.85
N PRO A 151 -10.60 3.05 -13.40
CA PRO A 151 -11.41 2.54 -12.30
C PRO A 151 -11.88 1.10 -12.53
N GLU A 152 -12.22 0.74 -13.78
CA GLU A 152 -12.66 -0.60 -14.16
C GLU A 152 -11.53 -1.64 -14.03
N GLU A 153 -10.33 -1.31 -14.49
CA GLU A 153 -9.14 -2.19 -14.37
C GLU A 153 -8.69 -2.34 -12.92
N TYR A 154 -8.76 -1.27 -12.13
CA TYR A 154 -8.45 -1.32 -10.69
C TYR A 154 -9.42 -2.24 -9.95
N GLU A 155 -10.72 -2.12 -10.23
CA GLU A 155 -11.75 -2.97 -9.62
C GLU A 155 -11.55 -4.44 -10.00
N HIS A 156 -11.26 -4.72 -11.28
CA HIS A 156 -10.94 -6.06 -11.74
C HIS A 156 -9.73 -6.64 -11.01
N TRP A 157 -8.63 -5.88 -10.93
CA TRP A 157 -7.44 -6.28 -10.19
C TRP A 157 -7.75 -6.55 -8.71
N SER A 158 -8.52 -5.68 -8.06
CA SER A 158 -8.88 -5.85 -6.64
C SER A 158 -9.65 -7.15 -6.41
N GLN A 159 -10.63 -7.45 -7.26
CA GLN A 159 -11.43 -8.67 -7.18
C GLN A 159 -10.55 -9.91 -7.38
N GLU A 160 -9.65 -9.91 -8.37
CA GLU A 160 -8.71 -11.00 -8.60
C GLU A 160 -7.81 -11.24 -7.38
N GLN A 161 -7.29 -10.17 -6.76
CA GLN A 161 -6.44 -10.29 -5.57
C GLN A 161 -7.19 -10.83 -4.36
N GLN A 162 -8.44 -10.41 -4.15
CA GLN A 162 -9.27 -10.93 -3.06
C GLN A 162 -9.51 -12.44 -3.21
N ILE A 163 -9.83 -12.90 -4.43
CA ILE A 163 -10.03 -14.33 -4.72
C ILE A 163 -8.73 -15.10 -4.50
N ALA A 164 -7.62 -14.63 -5.06
CA ALA A 164 -6.32 -15.30 -4.92
C ALA A 164 -5.85 -15.39 -3.45
N GLN A 165 -6.12 -14.37 -2.63
CA GLN A 165 -5.80 -14.39 -1.20
C GLN A 165 -6.74 -15.29 -0.41
N ALA A 166 -8.02 -15.33 -0.74
CA ALA A 166 -8.97 -16.26 -0.15
C ALA A 166 -8.59 -17.72 -0.45
N ASP A 167 -8.28 -18.05 -1.71
CA ASP A 167 -7.81 -19.38 -2.12
C ASP A 167 -6.52 -19.78 -1.38
N LYS A 168 -5.60 -18.82 -1.20
CA LYS A 168 -4.38 -19.06 -0.42
C LYS A 168 -4.70 -19.30 1.05
N LEU A 169 -5.66 -18.58 1.63
CA LEU A 169 -6.06 -18.77 3.03
C LEU A 169 -6.70 -20.15 3.23
N GLU A 170 -7.66 -20.54 2.38
CA GLU A 170 -8.28 -21.88 2.42
C GLU A 170 -7.24 -23.01 2.32
N ASN A 171 -6.22 -22.83 1.48
CA ASN A 171 -5.14 -23.81 1.33
C ASN A 171 -4.04 -23.71 2.42
N SER A 172 -3.98 -22.63 3.19
CA SER A 172 -2.92 -22.37 4.20
C SER A 172 -3.38 -22.36 5.65
N VAL A 173 -4.69 -22.29 5.93
CA VAL A 173 -5.29 -22.72 7.20
C VAL A 173 -4.94 -24.18 7.34
N ALA A 174 -3.81 -24.42 8.02
CA ALA A 174 -3.06 -25.66 8.13
C ALA A 174 -3.86 -26.83 7.62
N ALA A 175 -3.56 -27.33 6.40
CA ALA A 175 -4.14 -28.53 5.81
C ALA A 175 -4.57 -29.45 6.93
N THR A 176 -5.84 -29.37 7.34
CA THR A 176 -6.23 -29.99 8.60
C THR A 176 -6.01 -31.46 8.31
N PRO A 177 -5.14 -32.16 9.07
CA PRO A 177 -4.97 -33.60 8.86
C PRO A 177 -6.25 -34.37 9.18
N ASN A 178 -7.34 -33.66 9.50
CA ASN A 178 -8.66 -34.19 9.78
C ASN A 178 -9.47 -34.47 8.50
N SER A 179 -9.11 -33.90 7.34
CA SER A 179 -9.78 -34.23 6.06
C SER A 179 -9.00 -35.24 5.19
N ARG A 180 -7.70 -35.41 5.44
CA ARG A 180 -6.85 -36.43 4.80
C ARG A 180 -6.52 -37.54 5.78
N SER A 181 -6.42 -38.78 5.32
CA SER A 181 -5.96 -39.86 6.20
C SER A 181 -4.52 -39.56 6.68
N ALA A 182 -4.16 -40.00 7.89
CA ALA A 182 -2.80 -39.82 8.41
C ALA A 182 -1.72 -40.38 7.46
N SER A 183 -2.04 -41.44 6.71
CA SER A 183 -1.18 -41.99 5.65
C SER A 183 -0.95 -41.05 4.47
N GLU A 184 -1.98 -40.32 4.04
CA GLU A 184 -1.91 -39.38 2.92
C GLU A 184 -1.14 -38.12 3.30
N PHE A 185 -1.31 -37.65 4.54
CA PHE A 185 -0.54 -36.54 5.09
C PHE A 185 0.97 -36.87 5.20
N LEU A 186 1.29 -38.12 5.57
CA LEU A 186 2.67 -38.56 5.79
C LEU A 186 3.39 -39.07 4.53
N ALA A 187 2.68 -39.32 3.43
CA ALA A 187 3.25 -39.88 2.20
C ALA A 187 4.51 -39.13 1.68
N PRO A 188 4.56 -37.78 1.65
CA PRO A 188 5.74 -37.05 1.18
C PRO A 188 6.95 -37.15 2.13
N TYR A 189 6.69 -37.46 3.40
CA TYR A 189 7.72 -37.59 4.44
C TYR A 189 8.21 -39.03 4.57
N ALA A 190 7.31 -40.00 4.36
CA ALA A 190 7.63 -41.44 4.36
C ALA A 190 8.65 -41.78 3.28
N GLU A 191 8.50 -41.21 2.07
CA GLU A 191 9.45 -41.37 0.97
C GLU A 191 10.83 -40.80 1.33
N ARG A 192 10.88 -39.62 1.98
CA ARG A 192 12.13 -38.98 2.40
C ARG A 192 12.83 -39.72 3.55
N MET A 193 12.07 -40.41 4.39
CA MET A 193 12.59 -41.23 5.49
C MET A 193 12.89 -42.67 5.07
N GLY A 194 12.68 -43.03 3.79
CA GLY A 194 12.88 -44.40 3.29
C GLY A 194 11.92 -45.42 3.91
N VAL A 195 10.77 -44.96 4.40
CA VAL A 195 9.74 -45.81 5.01
C VAL A 195 8.87 -46.35 3.88
N GLU A 196 9.09 -47.60 3.52
CA GLU A 196 8.31 -48.30 2.50
C GLU A 196 6.89 -48.60 3.03
N SER A 197 5.91 -48.70 2.12
CA SER A 197 4.51 -48.98 2.48
C SER A 197 4.35 -50.26 3.31
N GLN A 198 5.21 -51.26 3.06
CA GLN A 198 5.27 -52.52 3.80
C GLN A 198 5.65 -52.33 5.28
N THR A 199 6.51 -51.36 5.60
CA THR A 199 6.93 -51.05 6.96
C THR A 199 5.79 -50.39 7.76
N LEU A 200 4.94 -49.61 7.09
CA LEU A 200 3.76 -48.99 7.69
C LEU A 200 2.64 -50.00 7.97
N GLU A 201 2.49 -51.04 7.14
CA GLU A 201 1.54 -52.13 7.38
C GLU A 201 1.93 -53.00 8.59
N GLN A 202 3.23 -53.22 8.82
CA GLN A 202 3.72 -53.94 10.00
C GLN A 202 3.45 -53.18 11.31
N LEU A 203 3.54 -51.85 11.30
CA LEU A 203 3.21 -51.01 12.47
C LEU A 203 1.72 -51.07 12.85
N LYS A 204 0.82 -51.20 11.87
CA LYS A 204 -0.62 -51.39 12.12
C LYS A 204 -0.94 -52.78 12.71
N ALA A 205 -0.08 -53.77 12.51
CA ALA A 205 -0.27 -55.14 12.97
C ALA A 205 0.29 -55.41 14.37
N SER A 206 1.02 -54.48 14.99
CA SER A 206 1.51 -54.64 16.36
C SER A 206 0.39 -54.36 17.38
N PRO A 207 -0.05 -55.35 18.18
CA PRO A 207 -0.97 -55.09 19.28
C PRO A 207 -0.27 -54.23 20.33
N THR A 208 -0.96 -53.19 20.80
CA THR A 208 -0.61 -52.37 21.96
C THR A 208 -0.12 -53.27 23.09
N ALA A 209 1.15 -53.11 23.48
CA ALA A 209 1.67 -53.73 24.69
C ALA A 209 0.81 -53.26 25.87
N SER A 210 0.06 -54.22 26.41
CA SER A 210 -0.74 -54.08 27.63
C SER A 210 0.17 -53.62 28.78
N ALA A 211 -0.08 -52.41 29.28
CA ALA A 211 0.38 -52.01 30.60
C ALA A 211 -0.36 -52.89 31.63
N SER A 212 0.38 -53.71 32.38
CA SER A 212 -0.12 -54.41 33.56
C SER A 212 0.63 -53.88 34.79
N ASN A 213 -0.16 -53.50 35.80
CA ASN A 213 0.14 -52.98 37.15
C ASN A 213 1.50 -53.33 37.76
#